data_AF-A0A916G3A9-F1
#
_entry.id   AF-A0A916G3A9-F1
#
_cell.length_a   1.000
_cell.length_b   1.000
_cell.length_c   1.000
_cell.angle_alpha   90.00
_cell.angle_beta   90.00
_cell.angle_gamma   90.00
#
_symmetry.space_group_name_H-M   'P 1'
#
loop_
_entity.id
_entity.type
_entity.pdbx_description
1 polymer ?
#
loop_
_entity_poly.entity_id
_entity_poly.type
_entity_poly.pdbx_seq_one_letter_code
_entity_poly.pdbx_strand_id
1 'polypeptide(L)'
;MNKSPLSAPVSPIVLDIQGMRCAGCVGAVETALRGVEGVAQAEVNFAERTARVFGTAPVERLVQAVTHAGYQATEVIDEAQAEQDRNAVEEVQYRKLLRQSWFALGSAILAIGASLPGMLGAANHALAHETSHWLAMLTLAVMGYSGPQFFRGALNALRARHFTMDTLIALGMTAAWGYSALATYLPGLFPSGTTEPFWDVIPVVIGLVVLGQALEMRARGRASEAIRRLVGLKPDTACVIRDGQEQVIPLAQVRIDDTLRVRPGEKIAVDGVVIEGQSSIDAAMLTGEPLPVEVSAGAEVTGGTINRTGTFLYRATHIGQDTVLARIIAMVRQAQGAKPAIGRVADRIAGVFVPVVLIIAVVAFTMWMLVGPEPRLNYAMVVAVSVLVIACPCALGLATPMAVMMGVGKAAEYGILIRNGDALQQAGQLSCIVLDKTGTVTQGKPSVTDIVTLPGHMTNDLLTLAAALEAGSEHPLAEAVVTAAKARSLEIPPVTGFSAVPGHGVR
;
A
#
# COMPACT_ATOMS: atom_id res chain seq x y z
N MET A 1 35.81 2.83 -24.69
CA MET A 1 34.69 3.48 -25.40
C MET A 1 33.87 4.24 -24.39
N ASN A 2 33.61 5.52 -24.70
CA ASN A 2 33.02 6.56 -23.86
C ASN A 2 31.84 6.10 -23.00
N LYS A 3 31.96 6.24 -21.68
CA LYS A 3 30.79 6.43 -20.80
C LYS A 3 30.35 7.88 -20.98
N SER A 4 29.25 8.06 -21.70
CA SER A 4 28.53 9.34 -21.80
C SER A 4 28.10 9.79 -20.39
N PRO A 5 28.09 11.10 -20.09
CA PRO A 5 27.74 11.58 -18.76
C PRO A 5 26.25 11.30 -18.49
N LEU A 6 25.94 10.78 -17.30
CA LEU A 6 24.57 10.64 -16.82
C LEU A 6 23.90 12.02 -16.86
N SER A 7 22.97 12.19 -17.80
CA SER A 7 22.00 13.28 -17.79
C SER A 7 21.19 13.25 -16.48
N ALA A 8 20.87 14.43 -15.96
CA ALA A 8 20.11 14.66 -14.73
C ALA A 8 18.92 13.69 -14.55
N PRO A 9 18.56 13.32 -13.29
CA PRO A 9 17.43 12.43 -13.04
C PRO A 9 16.15 13.10 -13.57
N VAL A 10 15.62 12.58 -14.68
CA VAL A 10 14.32 12.97 -15.20
C VAL A 10 13.29 12.54 -14.16
N SER A 11 12.55 13.50 -13.61
CA SER A 11 11.44 13.21 -12.70
C SER A 11 10.51 12.18 -13.33
N PRO A 12 10.19 11.07 -12.65
CA PRO A 12 9.35 10.03 -13.22
C PRO A 12 7.96 10.58 -13.55
N ILE A 13 7.43 10.18 -14.70
CA ILE A 13 6.02 10.41 -15.04
C ILE A 13 5.19 9.46 -14.18
N VAL A 14 4.23 10.00 -13.44
CA VAL A 14 3.34 9.22 -12.59
C VAL A 14 1.97 9.14 -13.26
N LEU A 15 1.49 7.92 -13.49
CA LEU A 15 0.16 7.65 -14.04
C LEU A 15 -0.72 7.03 -12.96
N ASP A 16 -1.96 7.51 -12.82
CA ASP A 16 -3.04 6.80 -12.13
C ASP A 16 -3.64 5.76 -13.09
N ILE A 17 -3.80 4.52 -12.62
CA ILE A 17 -4.23 3.38 -13.42
C ILE A 17 -5.54 2.82 -12.84
N GLN A 18 -6.64 3.01 -13.54
CA GLN A 18 -7.94 2.48 -13.15
C GLN A 18 -8.23 1.11 -13.78
N GLY A 19 -8.94 0.26 -13.04
CA GLY A 19 -9.35 -1.07 -13.50
C GLY A 19 -8.43 -2.23 -13.09
N MET A 20 -7.31 -1.97 -12.40
CA MET A 20 -6.48 -3.03 -11.82
C MET A 20 -7.19 -3.70 -10.65
N ARG A 21 -7.31 -5.03 -10.71
CA ARG A 21 -8.07 -5.86 -9.75
C ARG A 21 -7.28 -7.02 -9.14
N CYS A 22 -6.14 -7.38 -9.73
CA CYS A 22 -5.28 -8.42 -9.17
C CYS A 22 -3.80 -8.10 -9.43
N ALA A 23 -2.93 -8.82 -8.74
CA ALA A 23 -1.48 -8.73 -8.94
C ALA A 23 -1.05 -9.14 -10.36
N GLY A 24 -1.83 -9.97 -11.06
CA GLY A 24 -1.67 -10.25 -12.49
C GLY A 24 -1.87 -9.03 -13.41
N CYS A 25 -2.75 -8.09 -13.05
CA CYS A 25 -2.95 -6.84 -13.82
C CYS A 25 -1.67 -5.99 -13.86
N VAL A 26 -0.89 -6.00 -12.77
CA VAL A 26 0.37 -5.25 -12.65
C VAL A 26 1.35 -5.66 -13.75
N GLY A 27 1.50 -6.98 -13.97
CA GLY A 27 2.43 -7.49 -14.98
C GLY A 27 2.00 -7.14 -16.40
N ALA A 28 0.70 -7.17 -16.68
CA ALA A 28 0.15 -6.75 -17.98
C ALA A 28 0.42 -5.27 -18.26
N VAL A 29 0.17 -4.40 -17.27
CA VAL A 29 0.42 -2.94 -17.38
C VAL A 29 1.92 -2.65 -17.48
N GLU A 30 2.78 -3.27 -16.67
CA GLU A 30 4.24 -3.11 -16.78
C GLU A 30 4.77 -3.52 -18.15
N THR A 31 4.30 -4.66 -18.67
CA THR A 31 4.73 -5.16 -19.98
C THR A 31 4.28 -4.21 -21.09
N ALA A 32 3.05 -3.69 -21.01
CA ALA A 32 2.53 -2.71 -21.96
C ALA A 32 3.34 -1.40 -21.94
N LEU A 33 3.67 -0.88 -20.75
CA LEU A 33 4.45 0.35 -20.59
C LEU A 33 5.90 0.18 -21.05
N ARG A 34 6.55 -0.95 -20.73
CA ARG A 34 7.92 -1.26 -21.21
C ARG A 34 7.99 -1.46 -22.73
N GLY A 35 6.88 -1.81 -23.37
CA GLY A 35 6.78 -1.92 -24.82
C GLY A 35 6.75 -0.57 -25.55
N VAL A 36 6.61 0.56 -24.84
CA VAL A 36 6.57 1.89 -25.45
C VAL A 36 7.99 2.41 -25.68
N GLU A 37 8.29 2.78 -26.93
CA GLU A 37 9.57 3.37 -27.30
C GLU A 37 9.84 4.68 -26.53
N GLY A 38 10.99 4.75 -25.86
CA GLY A 38 11.38 5.87 -25.00
C GLY A 38 11.19 5.61 -23.49
N VAL A 39 10.65 4.46 -23.08
CA VAL A 39 10.59 4.02 -21.68
C VAL A 39 11.87 3.28 -21.30
N ALA A 40 12.58 3.78 -20.30
CA ALA A 40 13.77 3.12 -19.74
C ALA A 40 13.39 2.13 -18.64
N GLN A 41 12.44 2.52 -17.78
CA GLN A 41 11.94 1.69 -16.68
C GLN A 41 10.48 2.02 -16.38
N ALA A 42 9.68 1.00 -16.07
CA ALA A 42 8.31 1.17 -15.61
C ALA A 42 8.09 0.28 -14.38
N GLU A 43 7.54 0.89 -13.33
CA GLU A 43 7.20 0.28 -12.05
C GLU A 43 5.73 0.52 -11.77
N VAL A 44 4.96 -0.54 -11.56
CA VAL A 44 3.52 -0.42 -11.28
C VAL A 44 3.25 -0.80 -9.83
N ASN A 45 2.73 0.15 -9.06
CA ASN A 45 2.32 -0.06 -7.69
C ASN A 45 0.85 -0.47 -7.66
N PHE A 46 0.61 -1.74 -7.33
CA PHE A 46 -0.76 -2.24 -7.22
C PHE A 46 -1.54 -1.51 -6.13
N ALA A 47 -0.92 -1.22 -4.97
CA ALA A 47 -1.55 -0.66 -3.77
C ALA A 47 -1.99 0.80 -3.95
N GLU A 48 -1.21 1.58 -4.69
CA GLU A 48 -1.52 2.99 -5.00
C GLU A 48 -2.27 3.16 -6.32
N ARG A 49 -2.43 2.09 -7.10
CA ARG A 49 -2.93 2.15 -8.48
C ARG A 49 -2.11 3.09 -9.36
N THR A 50 -0.82 3.25 -9.07
CA THR A 50 0.07 4.13 -9.83
C THR A 50 1.02 3.34 -10.72
N ALA A 51 1.43 3.94 -11.83
CA ALA A 51 2.61 3.52 -12.58
C ALA A 51 3.62 4.67 -12.60
N ARG A 52 4.85 4.39 -12.19
CA ARG A 52 5.99 5.31 -12.34
C ARG A 52 6.78 4.91 -13.57
N VAL A 53 6.88 5.83 -14.52
CA VAL A 53 7.58 5.62 -15.79
C VAL A 53 8.78 6.54 -15.84
N PHE A 54 9.97 5.95 -15.99
CA PHE A 54 11.21 6.66 -16.22
C PHE A 54 11.54 6.58 -17.70
N GLY A 55 11.69 7.73 -18.35
CA GLY A 55 11.98 7.79 -19.77
C GLY A 55 11.58 9.12 -20.41
N THR A 56 11.65 9.18 -21.73
CA THR A 56 11.31 10.35 -22.55
C THR A 56 10.05 10.12 -23.39
N ALA A 57 9.33 9.02 -23.15
CA ALA A 57 8.10 8.71 -23.87
C ALA A 57 7.01 9.74 -23.54
N PRO A 58 6.25 10.24 -24.54
CA PRO A 58 5.15 11.18 -24.30
C PRO A 58 3.99 10.49 -23.56
N VAL A 59 3.35 11.22 -22.66
CA VAL A 59 2.28 10.74 -21.77
C VAL A 59 1.14 10.10 -22.56
N GLU A 60 0.77 10.67 -23.70
CA GLU A 60 -0.33 10.17 -24.53
C GLU A 60 -0.05 8.76 -25.04
N ARG A 61 1.21 8.45 -25.41
CA ARG A 61 1.59 7.10 -25.83
C ARG A 61 1.57 6.11 -24.67
N LEU A 62 1.94 6.55 -23.48
CA LEU A 62 1.86 5.72 -22.27
C LEU A 62 0.40 5.39 -21.94
N VAL A 63 -0.49 6.39 -21.95
CA VAL A 63 -1.92 6.21 -21.71
C VAL A 63 -2.56 5.29 -22.76
N GLN A 64 -2.21 5.46 -24.03
CA GLN A 64 -2.69 4.58 -25.10
C GLN A 64 -2.23 3.13 -24.91
N ALA A 65 -0.98 2.89 -24.52
CA ALA A 65 -0.47 1.54 -24.27
C ALA A 65 -1.22 0.84 -23.13
N VAL A 66 -1.48 1.56 -22.04
CA VAL A 66 -2.29 1.04 -20.92
C VAL A 66 -3.74 0.78 -21.34
N THR A 67 -4.30 1.63 -22.20
CA THR A 67 -5.65 1.45 -22.76
C THR A 67 -5.75 0.23 -23.66
N HIS A 68 -4.74 -0.04 -24.49
CA HIS A 68 -4.68 -1.25 -25.30
C HIS A 68 -4.53 -2.53 -24.46
N ALA A 69 -3.88 -2.44 -23.30
CA ALA A 69 -3.82 -3.53 -22.33
C ALA A 69 -5.16 -3.74 -21.58
N GLY A 70 -6.16 -2.89 -21.79
CA GLY A 70 -7.51 -3.03 -21.23
C GLY A 70 -7.75 -2.26 -19.93
N TYR A 71 -6.90 -1.29 -19.59
CA TYR A 71 -6.98 -0.47 -18.38
C TYR A 71 -7.15 1.01 -18.73
N GLN A 72 -7.49 1.87 -17.78
CA GLN A 72 -7.53 3.33 -18.01
C GLN A 72 -6.36 3.99 -17.30
N ALA A 73 -5.77 5.03 -17.91
CA ALA A 73 -4.64 5.76 -17.34
C ALA A 73 -4.81 7.27 -17.45
N THR A 74 -4.43 8.01 -16.42
CA THR A 74 -4.37 9.48 -16.38
C THR A 74 -3.10 9.95 -15.72
N GLU A 75 -2.50 11.04 -16.18
CA GLU A 75 -1.30 11.60 -15.55
C GLU A 75 -1.62 12.26 -14.21
N VAL A 76 -0.74 12.05 -13.22
CA VAL A 76 -0.81 12.67 -11.91
C VAL A 76 0.09 13.91 -11.91
N ILE A 77 -0.53 15.08 -11.98
CA ILE A 77 0.16 16.39 -11.98
C ILE A 77 0.27 16.95 -10.55
N ASP A 78 -0.77 16.76 -9.73
CA ASP A 78 -0.79 17.11 -8.30
C ASP A 78 -1.10 15.86 -7.46
N GLU A 79 -0.15 15.43 -6.63
CA GLU A 79 -0.31 14.25 -5.78
C GLU A 79 -1.38 14.41 -4.69
N ALA A 80 -1.55 15.61 -4.14
CA ALA A 80 -2.50 15.87 -3.06
C ALA A 80 -3.94 15.84 -3.60
N GLN A 81 -4.16 16.46 -4.76
CA GLN A 81 -5.46 16.46 -5.41
C GLN A 81 -5.80 15.09 -6.01
N ALA A 82 -4.83 14.41 -6.63
CA ALA A 82 -5.04 13.05 -7.12
C ALA A 82 -5.38 12.05 -6.00
N GLU A 83 -4.80 12.21 -4.80
CA GLU A 83 -5.14 11.38 -3.65
C GLU A 83 -6.57 11.66 -3.13
N GLN A 84 -7.02 12.92 -3.14
CA GLN A 84 -8.40 13.28 -2.77
C GLN A 84 -9.42 12.74 -3.77
N ASP A 85 -9.16 12.88 -5.08
CA ASP A 85 -10.04 12.38 -6.13
C ASP A 85 -10.13 10.85 -6.09
N ARG A 86 -9.02 10.16 -5.83
CA ARG A 86 -9.02 8.70 -5.61
C ARG A 86 -9.92 8.29 -4.46
N ASN A 87 -9.89 9.01 -3.34
CA ASN A 87 -10.72 8.68 -2.18
C ASN A 87 -12.21 8.79 -2.47
N ALA A 88 -12.61 9.86 -3.15
CA ALA A 88 -14.00 10.06 -3.56
C ALA A 88 -14.44 8.92 -4.51
N VAL A 89 -13.58 8.54 -5.47
CA VAL A 89 -13.86 7.46 -6.41
C VAL A 89 -13.93 6.09 -5.71
N GLU A 90 -13.00 5.80 -4.79
CA GLU A 90 -12.97 4.55 -4.03
C GLU A 90 -14.21 4.38 -3.14
N GLU A 91 -14.66 5.44 -2.47
CA GLU A 91 -15.83 5.37 -1.62
C GLU A 91 -17.12 5.12 -2.44
N VAL A 92 -17.24 5.79 -3.59
CA VAL A 92 -18.36 5.57 -4.52
C VAL A 92 -18.33 4.13 -5.06
N GLN A 93 -17.15 3.61 -5.42
CA GLN A 93 -16.99 2.22 -5.88
C GLN A 93 -17.33 1.22 -4.78
N TYR A 94 -16.88 1.43 -3.54
CA TYR A 94 -17.18 0.57 -2.39
C TYR A 94 -18.70 0.50 -2.13
N ARG A 95 -19.37 1.65 -2.09
CA ARG A 95 -20.83 1.72 -1.93
C ARG A 95 -21.58 1.07 -3.09
N LYS A 96 -21.02 1.10 -4.31
CA LYS A 96 -21.58 0.41 -5.47
C LYS A 96 -21.46 -1.11 -5.32
N LEU A 97 -20.28 -1.62 -4.95
CA LEU A 97 -20.06 -3.05 -4.71
C LEU A 97 -20.97 -3.58 -3.60
N LEU A 98 -21.12 -2.84 -2.49
CA LEU A 98 -22.07 -3.21 -1.44
C LEU A 98 -23.50 -3.29 -1.95
N ARG A 99 -23.97 -2.30 -2.73
CA ARG A 99 -25.31 -2.33 -3.32
C ARG A 99 -25.50 -3.52 -4.27
N GLN A 100 -24.50 -3.83 -5.08
CA GLN A 100 -24.52 -4.99 -5.99
C GLN A 100 -24.52 -6.33 -5.22
N SER A 101 -23.74 -6.42 -4.14
CA SER A 101 -23.72 -7.60 -3.27
C SER A 101 -25.06 -7.76 -2.55
N TRP A 102 -25.60 -6.72 -1.92
CA TRP A 102 -26.89 -6.79 -1.23
C TRP A 102 -28.04 -7.11 -2.17
N PHE A 103 -28.03 -6.56 -3.39
CA PHE A 103 -29.00 -6.93 -4.42
C PHE A 103 -28.93 -8.41 -4.78
N ALA A 104 -27.71 -8.94 -5.00
CA ALA A 104 -27.51 -10.35 -5.31
C ALA A 104 -27.87 -11.26 -4.13
N LEU A 105 -27.40 -10.97 -2.90
CA LEU A 105 -27.73 -11.75 -1.71
C LEU A 105 -29.23 -11.67 -1.35
N GLY A 106 -29.86 -10.50 -1.52
CA GLY A 106 -31.31 -10.36 -1.36
C GLY A 106 -32.08 -11.19 -2.37
N SER A 107 -31.65 -11.21 -3.63
CA SER A 107 -32.23 -12.08 -4.66
C SER A 107 -31.98 -13.57 -4.40
N ALA A 108 -30.85 -13.94 -3.78
CA ALA A 108 -30.56 -15.30 -3.37
C ALA A 108 -31.50 -15.78 -2.27
N ILE A 109 -31.74 -14.95 -1.24
CA ILE A 109 -32.70 -15.25 -0.17
C ILE A 109 -34.10 -15.43 -0.76
N LEU A 110 -34.50 -14.56 -1.70
CA LEU A 110 -35.78 -14.67 -2.39
C LEU A 110 -35.86 -15.97 -3.21
N ALA A 111 -34.79 -16.33 -3.93
CA ALA A 111 -34.74 -17.55 -4.72
C ALA A 111 -34.85 -18.80 -3.85
N ILE A 112 -34.07 -18.89 -2.77
CA ILE A 112 -34.13 -19.99 -1.80
C ILE A 112 -35.53 -20.08 -1.18
N GLY A 113 -36.11 -18.94 -0.77
CA GLY A 113 -37.46 -18.89 -0.21
C GLY A 113 -38.54 -19.32 -1.19
N ALA A 114 -38.43 -18.94 -2.47
CA ALA A 114 -39.37 -19.35 -3.52
C ALA A 114 -39.23 -20.83 -3.90
N SER A 115 -38.03 -21.40 -3.79
CA SER A 115 -37.77 -22.82 -4.05
C SER A 115 -38.13 -23.74 -2.88
N LEU A 116 -38.25 -23.19 -1.66
CA LEU A 116 -38.52 -23.95 -0.42
C LEU A 116 -39.81 -24.78 -0.45
N PRO A 117 -40.97 -24.27 -0.95
CA PRO A 117 -42.20 -25.07 -1.03
C PRO A 117 -42.10 -26.25 -1.99
N GLY A 118 -41.31 -26.12 -3.07
CA GLY A 118 -41.03 -27.20 -4.00
C GLY A 118 -40.16 -28.30 -3.36
N MET A 119 -39.13 -27.89 -2.63
CA MET A 119 -38.23 -28.80 -1.90
C MET A 119 -38.95 -29.57 -0.78
N LEU A 120 -39.94 -28.95 -0.13
CA LEU A 120 -40.78 -29.57 0.90
C LEU A 120 -41.93 -30.43 0.33
N GLY A 121 -42.04 -30.55 -0.99
CA GLY A 121 -43.11 -31.31 -1.67
C GLY A 121 -44.50 -30.66 -1.55
N ALA A 122 -44.57 -29.38 -1.17
CA ALA A 122 -45.81 -28.65 -0.91
C ALA A 122 -46.28 -27.78 -2.10
N ALA A 123 -45.50 -27.70 -3.19
CA ALA A 123 -45.83 -26.89 -4.36
C ALA A 123 -46.49 -27.71 -5.48
N ASN A 124 -47.57 -27.17 -6.06
CA ASN A 124 -48.17 -27.72 -7.29
C ASN A 124 -47.27 -27.43 -8.51
N HIS A 125 -47.24 -28.35 -9.49
CA HIS A 125 -46.40 -28.24 -10.69
C HIS A 125 -46.55 -26.91 -11.47
N ALA A 126 -47.76 -26.36 -11.55
CA ALA A 126 -48.00 -25.07 -12.23
C ALA A 126 -47.34 -23.89 -11.48
N LEU A 127 -47.42 -23.88 -10.16
CA LEU A 127 -46.79 -22.86 -9.32
C LEU A 127 -45.25 -22.98 -9.36
N ALA A 128 -44.73 -24.20 -9.44
CA ALA A 128 -43.29 -24.46 -9.58
C ALA A 128 -42.74 -23.99 -10.94
N HIS A 129 -43.52 -24.09 -12.02
CA HIS A 129 -43.11 -23.61 -13.34
C HIS A 129 -43.12 -22.07 -13.42
N GLU A 130 -44.19 -21.43 -12.94
CA GLU A 130 -44.31 -19.97 -12.84
C GLU A 130 -43.18 -19.35 -12.01
N THR A 131 -42.91 -19.91 -10.82
CA THR A 131 -41.81 -19.44 -9.96
C THR A 131 -40.46 -19.58 -10.65
N SER A 132 -40.21 -20.66 -11.38
CA SER A 132 -38.96 -20.87 -12.14
C SER A 132 -38.73 -19.80 -13.22
N HIS A 133 -39.77 -19.32 -13.90
CA HIS A 133 -39.64 -18.22 -14.88
C HIS A 133 -39.27 -16.89 -14.22
N TRP A 134 -39.90 -16.55 -13.09
CA TRP A 134 -39.57 -15.36 -12.33
C TRP A 134 -38.14 -15.40 -11.79
N LEU A 135 -37.70 -16.58 -11.31
CA LEU A 135 -36.33 -16.79 -10.87
C LEU A 135 -35.31 -16.70 -12.02
N ALA A 136 -35.65 -17.19 -13.22
CA ALA A 136 -34.82 -17.01 -14.41
C ALA A 136 -34.61 -15.53 -14.76
N MET A 137 -35.68 -14.72 -14.69
CA MET A 137 -35.60 -13.27 -14.92
C MET A 137 -34.80 -12.56 -13.82
N LEU A 138 -35.04 -12.92 -12.56
CA LEU A 138 -34.33 -12.36 -11.41
C LEU A 138 -32.83 -12.64 -11.49
N THR A 139 -32.43 -13.89 -11.76
CA THR A 139 -31.02 -14.26 -11.91
C THR A 139 -30.36 -13.59 -13.09
N LEU A 140 -31.06 -13.42 -14.21
CA LEU A 140 -30.57 -12.66 -15.35
C LEU A 140 -30.34 -11.18 -14.98
N ALA A 141 -31.25 -10.57 -14.22
CA ALA A 141 -31.08 -9.21 -13.71
C ALA A 141 -29.86 -9.10 -12.78
N VAL A 142 -29.61 -10.09 -11.92
CA VAL A 142 -28.43 -10.15 -11.05
C VAL A 142 -27.14 -10.29 -11.87
N MET A 143 -27.13 -11.16 -12.89
CA MET A 143 -26.00 -11.28 -13.81
C MET A 143 -25.74 -9.99 -14.60
N GLY A 144 -26.79 -9.27 -14.97
CA GLY A 144 -26.72 -8.00 -15.69
C GLY A 144 -26.36 -6.78 -14.84
N TYR A 145 -26.65 -6.78 -13.54
CA TYR A 145 -26.35 -5.65 -12.64
C TYR A 145 -25.09 -5.87 -11.79
N SER A 146 -24.96 -7.05 -11.17
CA SER A 146 -23.87 -7.40 -10.25
C SER A 146 -22.77 -8.23 -10.95
N GLY A 147 -23.11 -8.98 -12.00
CA GLY A 147 -22.18 -9.81 -12.76
C GLY A 147 -21.34 -9.20 -13.91
N PRO A 148 -21.63 -8.02 -14.51
CA PRO A 148 -20.98 -7.59 -15.77
C PRO A 148 -19.45 -7.52 -15.73
N GLN A 149 -18.94 -7.24 -14.54
CA GLN A 149 -17.53 -7.08 -14.31
C GLN A 149 -16.72 -8.38 -14.49
N PHE A 150 -17.31 -9.54 -14.16
CA PHE A 150 -16.66 -10.84 -14.34
C PHE A 150 -16.61 -11.23 -15.81
N PHE A 151 -17.68 -10.93 -16.57
CA PHE A 151 -17.71 -11.15 -18.02
C PHE A 151 -16.68 -10.30 -18.77
N ARG A 152 -16.56 -9.02 -18.41
CA ARG A 152 -15.54 -8.12 -18.98
C ARG A 152 -14.13 -8.60 -18.62
N GLY A 153 -13.89 -8.98 -17.37
CA GLY A 153 -12.61 -9.53 -16.90
C GLY A 153 -12.23 -10.82 -17.63
N ALA A 154 -13.18 -11.74 -17.79
CA ALA A 154 -13.00 -12.99 -18.52
C ALA A 154 -12.66 -12.76 -20.00
N LEU A 155 -13.35 -11.82 -20.67
CA LEU A 155 -13.07 -11.46 -22.06
C LEU A 155 -11.66 -10.89 -22.22
N ASN A 156 -11.26 -9.99 -21.32
CA ASN A 156 -9.94 -9.37 -21.35
C ASN A 156 -8.85 -10.41 -21.10
N ALA A 157 -9.05 -11.31 -20.13
CA ALA A 157 -8.13 -12.41 -19.84
C ALA A 157 -7.95 -13.34 -21.06
N LEU A 158 -9.07 -13.70 -21.71
CA LEU A 158 -9.05 -14.53 -22.91
C LEU A 158 -8.28 -13.84 -24.06
N ARG A 159 -8.50 -12.55 -24.29
CA ARG A 159 -7.76 -11.75 -25.29
C ARG A 159 -6.26 -11.73 -25.00
N ALA A 160 -5.90 -11.61 -23.72
CA ALA A 160 -4.52 -11.60 -23.26
C ALA A 160 -3.91 -13.02 -23.10
N ARG A 161 -4.62 -14.07 -23.53
CA ARG A 161 -4.19 -15.49 -23.50
C ARG A 161 -3.76 -15.97 -22.10
N HIS A 162 -4.40 -15.46 -21.06
CA HIS A 162 -4.23 -15.94 -19.69
C HIS A 162 -5.58 -16.27 -19.05
N PHE A 163 -5.57 -17.11 -18.02
CA PHE A 163 -6.78 -17.43 -17.26
C PHE A 163 -6.79 -16.67 -15.93
N THR A 164 -7.94 -16.16 -15.53
CA THR A 164 -8.11 -15.48 -14.24
C THR A 164 -9.30 -16.04 -13.46
N MET A 165 -9.44 -15.61 -12.20
CA MET A 165 -10.63 -15.90 -11.39
C MET A 165 -11.92 -15.45 -12.10
N ASP A 166 -11.88 -14.30 -12.80
CA ASP A 166 -13.03 -13.80 -13.57
C ASP A 166 -13.46 -14.79 -14.66
N THR A 167 -12.51 -15.49 -15.30
CA THR A 167 -12.81 -16.52 -16.30
C THR A 167 -13.59 -17.69 -15.70
N LEU A 168 -13.18 -18.18 -14.54
CA LEU A 168 -13.83 -19.30 -13.85
C LEU A 168 -15.25 -18.93 -13.42
N ILE A 169 -15.42 -17.76 -12.81
CA ILE A 169 -16.72 -17.27 -12.34
C ILE A 169 -17.65 -17.03 -13.53
N ALA A 170 -17.19 -16.35 -14.58
CA ALA A 170 -17.99 -16.10 -15.78
C ALA A 170 -18.46 -17.42 -16.43
N LEU A 171 -17.56 -18.38 -16.61
CA LEU A 171 -17.89 -19.67 -17.20
C LEU A 171 -18.87 -20.46 -16.33
N GLY A 172 -18.64 -20.53 -15.02
CA GLY A 172 -19.51 -21.23 -14.07
C GLY A 172 -20.92 -20.64 -14.03
N MET A 173 -21.05 -19.30 -13.99
CA MET A 173 -22.35 -18.63 -14.01
C MET A 173 -23.09 -18.84 -15.34
N THR A 174 -22.39 -18.76 -16.47
CA THR A 174 -23.01 -19.02 -17.78
C THR A 174 -23.45 -20.46 -17.93
N ALA A 175 -22.65 -21.43 -17.46
CA ALA A 175 -23.00 -22.84 -17.49
C ALA A 175 -24.19 -23.15 -16.58
N ALA A 176 -24.20 -22.62 -15.35
CA ALA A 176 -25.31 -22.78 -14.41
C ALA A 176 -26.61 -22.15 -14.93
N TRP A 177 -26.54 -20.93 -15.46
CA TRP A 177 -27.71 -20.25 -16.04
C TRP A 177 -28.22 -20.96 -17.29
N GLY A 178 -27.31 -21.36 -18.18
CA GLY A 178 -27.65 -22.09 -19.40
C GLY A 178 -28.32 -23.43 -19.11
N TYR A 179 -27.77 -24.22 -18.19
CA TYR A 179 -28.40 -25.46 -17.74
C TYR A 179 -29.79 -25.20 -17.13
N SER A 180 -29.90 -24.21 -16.23
CA SER A 180 -31.17 -23.87 -15.57
C SER A 180 -32.23 -23.40 -16.58
N ALA A 181 -31.83 -22.64 -17.60
CA ALA A 181 -32.70 -22.23 -18.68
C ALA A 181 -33.15 -23.42 -19.53
N LEU A 182 -32.24 -24.32 -19.91
CA LEU A 182 -32.60 -25.54 -20.65
C LEU A 182 -33.56 -26.42 -19.83
N ALA A 183 -33.29 -26.60 -18.54
CA ALA A 183 -34.14 -27.40 -17.64
C ALA A 183 -35.55 -26.82 -17.50
N THR A 184 -35.69 -25.49 -17.48
CA THR A 184 -36.99 -24.82 -17.35
C THR A 184 -37.77 -24.73 -18.67
N TYR A 185 -37.12 -24.32 -19.77
CA TYR A 185 -37.80 -24.03 -21.03
C TYR A 185 -37.87 -25.23 -21.99
N LEU A 186 -36.96 -26.20 -21.85
CA LEU A 186 -36.88 -27.40 -22.69
C LEU A 186 -36.84 -28.66 -21.80
N PRO A 187 -37.83 -28.87 -20.91
CA PRO A 187 -37.81 -29.99 -19.97
C PRO A 187 -37.83 -31.36 -20.66
N GLY A 188 -38.33 -31.44 -21.89
CA GLY A 188 -38.34 -32.69 -22.69
C GLY A 188 -36.96 -33.20 -23.11
N LEU A 189 -35.89 -32.40 -22.95
CA LEU A 189 -34.52 -32.85 -23.13
C LEU A 189 -33.99 -33.66 -21.94
N PHE A 190 -34.72 -33.68 -20.82
CA PHE A 190 -34.30 -34.27 -19.56
C PHE A 190 -35.33 -35.31 -19.09
N PRO A 191 -34.90 -36.43 -18.46
CA PRO A 191 -35.83 -37.38 -17.88
C PRO A 191 -36.63 -36.77 -16.73
N SER A 192 -37.88 -37.22 -16.63
CA SER A 192 -38.86 -36.79 -15.63
C SER A 192 -38.30 -36.90 -14.21
N GLY A 193 -38.40 -35.80 -13.45
CA GLY A 193 -37.99 -35.75 -12.03
C GLY A 193 -36.53 -35.39 -11.78
N THR A 194 -35.77 -35.00 -12.81
CA THR A 194 -34.34 -34.67 -12.62
C THR A 194 -33.99 -33.20 -12.86
N THR A 195 -34.92 -32.40 -13.39
CA THR A 195 -34.70 -30.98 -13.72
C THR A 195 -34.77 -30.09 -12.48
N GLU A 196 -33.69 -30.03 -11.69
CA GLU A 196 -33.54 -29.02 -10.64
C GLU A 196 -32.65 -27.86 -11.15
N PRO A 197 -33.21 -26.66 -11.36
CA PRO A 197 -32.44 -25.51 -11.82
C PRO A 197 -31.66 -24.84 -10.67
N PHE A 198 -30.50 -24.29 -10.99
CA PHE A 198 -29.59 -23.61 -10.04
C PHE A 198 -29.86 -22.11 -9.92
N TRP A 199 -31.13 -21.71 -9.86
CA TRP A 199 -31.50 -20.30 -9.81
C TRP A 199 -31.06 -19.60 -8.52
N ASP A 200 -30.89 -20.33 -7.44
CA ASP A 200 -30.40 -19.86 -6.15
C ASP A 200 -28.87 -19.75 -6.11
N VAL A 201 -28.15 -20.69 -6.71
CA VAL A 201 -26.68 -20.75 -6.69
C VAL A 201 -26.04 -19.51 -7.33
N ILE A 202 -26.56 -19.07 -8.48
CA ILE A 202 -26.01 -17.92 -9.23
C ILE A 202 -25.95 -16.63 -8.37
N PRO A 203 -27.07 -16.16 -7.79
CA PRO A 203 -27.07 -14.95 -6.96
C PRO A 203 -26.30 -15.12 -5.64
N VAL A 204 -26.24 -16.33 -5.05
CA VAL A 204 -25.38 -16.60 -3.88
C VAL A 204 -23.92 -16.38 -4.24
N VAL A 205 -23.43 -17.01 -5.31
CA VAL A 205 -22.04 -16.93 -5.74
C VAL A 205 -21.67 -15.48 -6.09
N ILE A 206 -22.47 -14.81 -6.92
CA ILE A 206 -22.24 -13.40 -7.27
C ILE A 206 -22.23 -12.52 -6.01
N GLY A 207 -23.21 -12.71 -5.13
CA GLY A 207 -23.38 -11.90 -3.92
C GLY A 207 -22.19 -12.01 -2.96
N LEU A 208 -21.71 -13.23 -2.71
CA LEU A 208 -20.56 -13.49 -1.84
C LEU A 208 -19.24 -13.03 -2.46
N VAL A 209 -19.03 -13.25 -3.76
CA VAL A 209 -17.80 -12.80 -4.43
C VAL A 209 -17.73 -11.27 -4.47
N VAL A 210 -18.82 -10.60 -4.84
CA VAL A 210 -18.87 -9.12 -4.85
C VAL A 210 -18.73 -8.55 -3.43
N LEU A 211 -19.29 -9.23 -2.42
CA LEU A 211 -19.07 -8.87 -1.01
C LEU A 211 -17.59 -8.98 -0.64
N GLY A 212 -16.94 -10.09 -1.03
CA GLY A 212 -15.51 -10.30 -0.82
C GLY A 212 -14.67 -9.16 -1.42
N GLN A 213 -14.99 -8.72 -2.64
CA GLN A 213 -14.33 -7.58 -3.28
C GLN A 213 -14.59 -6.25 -2.56
N ALA A 214 -15.79 -6.05 -2.00
CA ALA A 214 -16.09 -4.88 -1.19
C ALA A 214 -15.28 -4.87 0.12
N LEU A 215 -15.22 -6.02 0.80
CA LEU A 215 -14.40 -6.19 2.01
C LEU A 215 -12.92 -6.01 1.71
N GLU A 216 -12.47 -6.49 0.55
CA GLU A 216 -11.11 -6.28 0.07
C GLU A 216 -10.79 -4.79 -0.10
N MET A 217 -11.66 -4.06 -0.80
CA MET A 217 -11.49 -2.63 -1.02
C MET A 217 -11.44 -1.86 0.31
N ARG A 218 -12.28 -2.23 1.27
CA ARG A 218 -12.28 -1.64 2.63
C ARG A 218 -11.01 -1.95 3.41
N ALA A 219 -10.54 -3.19 3.38
CA ALA A 219 -9.32 -3.61 4.08
C ALA A 219 -8.10 -2.88 3.54
N ARG A 220 -8.03 -2.74 2.21
CA ARG A 220 -6.98 -1.98 1.53
C ARG A 220 -7.03 -0.47 1.85
N GLY A 221 -8.22 0.14 1.81
CA GLY A 221 -8.38 1.56 2.16
C GLY A 221 -7.90 1.89 3.58
N ARG A 222 -8.14 1.00 4.55
CA ARG A 222 -7.63 1.16 5.94
C ARG A 222 -6.11 1.14 6.04
N ALA A 223 -5.44 0.36 5.21
CA ALA A 223 -3.99 0.31 5.24
C ALA A 223 -3.36 1.54 4.56
N SER A 224 -4.00 2.09 3.52
CA SER A 224 -3.65 3.41 2.97
C SER A 224 -3.88 4.54 4.00
N GLU A 225 -4.86 4.40 4.91
CA GLU A 225 -5.13 5.38 5.97
C GLU A 225 -3.95 5.61 6.93
N ALA A 226 -3.18 4.56 7.27
CA ALA A 226 -2.02 4.70 8.16
C ALA A 226 -0.93 5.60 7.54
N ILE A 227 -0.71 5.49 6.23
CA ILE A 227 0.21 6.39 5.50
C ILE A 227 -0.39 7.78 5.38
N ARG A 228 -1.71 7.89 5.15
CA ARG A 228 -2.39 9.19 5.14
C ARG A 228 -2.24 9.92 6.46
N ARG A 229 -2.24 9.21 7.59
CA ARG A 229 -1.95 9.83 8.90
C ARG A 229 -0.55 10.42 8.94
N LEU A 230 0.45 9.76 8.36
CA LEU A 230 1.82 10.29 8.22
C LEU A 230 1.87 11.51 7.29
N VAL A 231 1.20 11.46 6.12
CA VAL A 231 1.11 12.60 5.19
C VAL A 231 0.41 13.79 5.84
N GLY A 232 -0.67 13.54 6.60
CA GLY A 232 -1.43 14.54 7.33
C GLY A 232 -0.68 15.18 8.50
N LEU A 233 0.54 14.71 8.83
CA LEU A 233 1.43 15.41 9.77
C LEU A 233 2.05 16.66 9.13
N LYS A 234 2.12 16.74 7.80
CA LYS A 234 2.58 17.95 7.11
C LYS A 234 1.48 19.02 7.13
N PRO A 235 1.75 20.25 7.60
CA PRO A 235 0.80 21.36 7.47
C PRO A 235 0.78 21.92 6.03
N ASP A 236 -0.35 22.48 5.61
CA ASP A 236 -0.49 23.07 4.26
C ASP A 236 0.16 24.46 4.15
N THR A 237 0.26 25.16 5.29
CA THR A 237 0.78 26.52 5.39
C THR A 237 1.86 26.62 6.47
N ALA A 238 2.67 27.66 6.39
CA ALA A 238 3.66 27.99 7.41
C ALA A 238 3.68 29.49 7.67
N CYS A 239 3.92 29.89 8.92
CA CYS A 239 4.10 31.28 9.31
C CYS A 239 5.59 31.64 9.20
N VAL A 240 5.93 32.45 8.19
CA VAL A 240 7.29 32.90 7.93
C VAL A 240 7.44 34.36 8.33
N ILE A 241 8.58 34.73 8.89
CA ILE A 241 8.94 36.10 9.22
C ILE A 241 9.89 36.61 8.13
N ARG A 242 9.40 37.54 7.32
CA ARG A 242 10.20 38.27 6.31
C ARG A 242 10.02 39.76 6.55
N ASP A 243 11.10 40.52 6.48
CA ASP A 243 11.11 41.97 6.72
C ASP A 243 10.50 42.38 8.07
N GLY A 244 10.65 41.53 9.10
CA GLY A 244 10.10 41.74 10.44
C GLY A 244 8.58 41.54 10.55
N GLN A 245 7.90 41.11 9.48
CA GLN A 245 6.46 40.84 9.47
C GLN A 245 6.16 39.34 9.35
N GLU A 246 5.15 38.88 10.09
CA GLU A 246 4.61 37.53 9.97
C GLU A 246 3.72 37.41 8.72
N GLN A 247 4.02 36.43 7.87
CA GLN A 247 3.25 36.10 6.68
C GLN A 247 2.93 34.60 6.69
N VAL A 248 1.64 34.28 6.60
CA VAL A 248 1.19 32.89 6.42
C VAL A 248 1.23 32.58 4.92
N ILE A 249 2.14 31.70 4.51
CA ILE A 249 2.34 31.32 3.12
C ILE A 249 2.09 29.82 2.93
N PRO A 250 1.72 29.37 1.71
CA PRO A 250 1.70 27.95 1.37
C PRO A 250 3.06 27.31 1.62
N LEU A 251 3.10 26.09 2.15
CA LEU A 251 4.35 25.39 2.50
C LEU A 251 5.29 25.22 1.28
N ALA A 252 4.74 25.14 0.07
CA ALA A 252 5.52 25.08 -1.16
C ALA A 252 6.33 26.35 -1.48
N GLN A 253 6.02 27.48 -0.83
CA GLN A 253 6.69 28.77 -1.04
C GLN A 253 7.76 29.08 0.03
N VAL A 254 7.92 28.19 1.01
CA VAL A 254 8.98 28.28 2.03
C VAL A 254 10.32 27.99 1.38
N ARG A 255 11.32 28.81 1.70
CA ARG A 255 12.69 28.72 1.19
C ARG A 255 13.64 28.25 2.29
N ILE A 256 14.77 27.68 1.90
CA ILE A 256 15.87 27.41 2.82
C ILE A 256 16.29 28.75 3.46
N ASP A 257 16.66 28.70 4.74
CA ASP A 257 17.01 29.84 5.57
C ASP A 257 15.88 30.83 5.92
N ASP A 258 14.64 30.57 5.48
CA ASP A 258 13.48 31.31 6.00
C ASP A 258 13.41 31.14 7.53
N THR A 259 13.05 32.22 8.23
CA THR A 259 12.76 32.17 9.67
C THR A 259 11.28 31.94 9.86
N LEU A 260 10.92 30.86 10.53
CA LEU A 260 9.54 30.45 10.77
C LEU A 260 9.19 30.55 12.24
N ARG A 261 7.93 30.87 12.51
CA ARG A 261 7.36 30.83 13.85
C ARG A 261 6.43 29.64 14.00
N VAL A 262 6.53 28.95 15.12
CA VAL A 262 5.58 27.91 15.51
C VAL A 262 5.02 28.20 16.89
N ARG A 263 3.69 28.15 17.00
CA ARG A 263 2.94 28.45 18.23
C ARG A 263 2.54 27.16 18.97
N PRO A 264 2.14 27.23 20.26
CA PRO A 264 1.67 26.05 20.98
C PRO A 264 0.53 25.34 20.23
N GLY A 265 0.63 24.03 20.07
CA GLY A 265 -0.33 23.20 19.35
C GLY A 265 -0.14 23.15 17.83
N GLU A 266 0.73 23.97 17.25
CA GLU A 266 1.01 23.96 15.81
C GLU A 266 2.00 22.85 15.43
N LYS A 267 1.88 22.38 14.20
CA LYS A 267 2.83 21.43 13.59
C LYS A 267 4.03 22.19 13.04
N ILE A 268 5.22 21.64 13.24
CA ILE A 268 6.44 22.16 12.63
C ILE A 268 6.39 21.86 11.13
N ALA A 269 6.56 22.89 10.29
CA ALA A 269 6.26 22.78 8.87
C ALA A 269 7.39 22.14 8.05
N VAL A 270 8.63 22.46 8.39
CA VAL A 270 9.86 22.00 7.74
C VAL A 270 10.93 21.69 8.77
N ASP A 271 11.99 20.98 8.38
CA ASP A 271 13.11 20.73 9.29
C ASP A 271 13.93 22.01 9.46
N GLY A 272 14.48 22.23 10.65
CA GLY A 272 15.24 23.44 10.92
C GLY A 272 15.97 23.46 12.26
N VAL A 273 16.51 24.63 12.60
CA VAL A 273 17.25 24.87 13.86
C VAL A 273 16.61 26.03 14.62
N VAL A 274 16.32 25.86 15.90
CA VAL A 274 15.76 26.90 16.77
C VAL A 274 16.75 28.06 16.88
N ILE A 275 16.29 29.28 16.61
CA ILE A 275 17.06 30.52 16.74
C ILE A 275 16.73 31.20 18.07
N GLU A 276 15.46 31.22 18.44
CA GLU A 276 14.96 31.96 19.61
C GLU A 276 13.76 31.25 20.25
N GLY A 277 13.73 31.22 21.58
CA GLY A 277 12.66 30.60 22.37
C GLY A 277 13.02 29.22 22.91
N GLN A 278 12.12 28.69 23.74
CA GLN A 278 12.19 27.34 24.30
C GLN A 278 10.79 26.72 24.30
N SER A 279 10.73 25.42 24.07
CA SER A 279 9.49 24.68 23.91
C SER A 279 9.69 23.19 24.22
N SER A 280 8.60 22.46 24.38
CA SER A 280 8.59 21.00 24.29
C SER A 280 7.91 20.55 23.00
N ILE A 281 8.54 19.60 22.31
CA ILE A 281 8.06 19.05 21.04
C ILE A 281 7.62 17.60 21.27
N ASP A 282 6.43 17.28 20.81
CA ASP A 282 5.97 15.90 20.70
C ASP A 282 6.39 15.31 19.36
N ALA A 283 7.34 14.38 19.44
CA ALA A 283 7.86 13.61 18.33
C ALA A 283 7.36 12.15 18.31
N ALA A 284 6.39 11.78 19.16
CA ALA A 284 5.94 10.39 19.33
C ALA A 284 5.51 9.73 18.02
N MET A 285 4.90 10.50 17.11
CA MET A 285 4.44 10.01 15.80
C MET A 285 5.59 9.70 14.82
N LEU A 286 6.79 10.22 15.06
CA LEU A 286 7.97 10.01 14.20
C LEU A 286 9.02 9.12 14.87
N THR A 287 9.28 9.31 16.16
CA THR A 287 10.30 8.57 16.92
C THR A 287 9.74 7.39 17.69
N GLY A 288 8.42 7.34 17.94
CA GLY A 288 7.79 6.35 18.80
C GLY A 288 7.97 6.63 20.30
N GLU A 289 8.70 7.68 20.67
CA GLU A 289 8.95 8.02 22.08
C GLU A 289 7.77 8.83 22.65
N PRO A 290 7.13 8.38 23.76
CA PRO A 290 5.92 9.00 24.27
C PRO A 290 6.15 10.32 25.04
N LEU A 291 7.39 10.62 25.43
CA LEU A 291 7.73 11.81 26.21
C LEU A 291 8.13 12.96 25.28
N PRO A 292 7.56 14.17 25.47
CA PRO A 292 7.99 15.35 24.74
C PRO A 292 9.47 15.69 25.00
N VAL A 293 10.15 16.12 23.94
CA VAL A 293 11.56 16.51 23.97
C VAL A 293 11.65 18.03 24.14
N GLU A 294 12.43 18.50 25.10
CA GLU A 294 12.69 19.94 25.26
C GLU A 294 13.67 20.46 24.21
N VAL A 295 13.35 21.61 23.63
CA VAL A 295 14.18 22.29 22.64
C VAL A 295 14.39 23.75 23.02
N SER A 296 15.61 24.23 22.81
CA SER A 296 16.04 25.60 23.03
C SER A 296 16.90 26.08 21.85
N ALA A 297 17.34 27.34 21.87
CA ALA A 297 18.17 27.91 20.80
C ALA A 297 19.38 27.02 20.47
N GLY A 298 19.57 26.73 19.18
CA GLY A 298 20.58 25.82 18.65
C GLY A 298 20.12 24.37 18.48
N ALA A 299 18.96 23.97 19.01
CA ALA A 299 18.43 22.62 18.82
C ALA A 299 17.84 22.40 17.41
N GLU A 300 17.97 21.19 16.89
CA GLU A 300 17.31 20.78 15.65
C GLU A 300 15.84 20.42 15.90
N VAL A 301 14.98 20.78 14.96
CA VAL A 301 13.56 20.46 14.96
C VAL A 301 13.16 19.79 13.66
N THR A 302 12.27 18.80 13.75
CA THR A 302 11.83 18.00 12.62
C THR A 302 10.42 18.36 12.20
N GLY A 303 10.20 18.54 10.89
CA GLY A 303 8.89 18.78 10.30
C GLY A 303 7.92 17.63 10.56
N GLY A 304 6.66 17.96 10.85
CA GLY A 304 5.61 17.00 11.19
C GLY A 304 5.47 16.69 12.68
N THR A 305 6.44 17.10 13.51
CA THR A 305 6.29 17.07 14.98
C THR A 305 5.36 18.18 15.46
N ILE A 306 4.85 18.05 16.69
CA ILE A 306 3.87 18.99 17.26
C ILE A 306 4.54 19.81 18.37
N ASN A 307 4.50 21.14 18.25
CA ASN A 307 4.86 22.02 19.35
C ASN A 307 3.81 21.90 20.46
N ARG A 308 4.20 21.55 21.69
CA ARG A 308 3.28 21.43 22.84
C ARG A 308 3.18 22.73 23.61
N THR A 309 4.31 23.29 24.03
CA THR A 309 4.37 24.44 24.95
C THR A 309 5.25 25.55 24.41
N GLY A 310 4.89 26.81 24.65
CA GLY A 310 5.70 27.95 24.24
C GLY A 310 5.67 28.24 22.73
N THR A 311 6.34 29.31 22.35
CA THR A 311 6.52 29.73 20.96
C THR A 311 8.01 29.86 20.71
N PHE A 312 8.46 29.49 19.52
CA PHE A 312 9.85 29.66 19.13
C PHE A 312 9.99 30.00 17.65
N LEU A 313 11.14 30.60 17.33
CA LEU A 313 11.57 30.89 15.98
C LEU A 313 12.62 29.86 15.57
N TYR A 314 12.52 29.35 14.36
CA TYR A 314 13.48 28.40 13.81
C TYR A 314 13.81 28.74 12.36
N ARG A 315 15.05 28.46 11.95
CA ARG A 315 15.53 28.63 10.58
C ARG A 315 15.32 27.34 9.81
N ALA A 316 14.69 27.39 8.64
CA ALA A 316 14.54 26.23 7.76
C ALA A 316 15.90 25.73 7.25
N THR A 317 16.20 24.45 7.46
CA THR A 317 17.41 23.81 6.92
C THR A 317 17.09 22.89 5.75
N HIS A 318 15.97 22.16 5.81
CA HIS A 318 15.53 21.27 4.75
C HIS A 318 14.06 21.47 4.44
N ILE A 319 13.70 21.51 3.16
CA ILE A 319 12.34 21.80 2.68
C ILE A 319 11.89 20.76 1.63
N GLY A 320 10.59 20.65 1.41
CA GLY A 320 10.04 19.79 0.37
C GLY A 320 10.45 18.32 0.53
N GLN A 321 11.03 17.73 -0.52
CA GLN A 321 11.46 16.32 -0.54
C GLN A 321 12.67 16.04 0.35
N ASP A 322 13.42 17.08 0.74
CA ASP A 322 14.61 16.95 1.58
C ASP A 322 14.28 16.92 3.07
N THR A 323 13.01 16.99 3.45
CA THR A 323 12.61 16.83 4.86
C THR A 323 12.66 15.37 5.31
N VAL A 324 12.90 15.14 6.60
CA VAL A 324 12.86 13.80 7.22
C VAL A 324 11.51 13.14 6.97
N LEU A 325 10.40 13.85 7.19
CA LEU A 325 9.05 13.34 6.94
C LEU A 325 8.84 12.95 5.47
N ALA A 326 9.26 13.78 4.52
CA ALA A 326 9.13 13.45 3.09
C ALA A 326 9.95 12.21 2.71
N ARG A 327 11.16 12.05 3.27
CA ARG A 327 11.97 10.84 3.10
C ARG A 327 11.30 9.60 3.69
N ILE A 328 10.70 9.70 4.87
CA ILE A 328 9.92 8.60 5.48
C ILE A 328 8.75 8.22 4.57
N ILE A 329 7.96 9.19 4.11
CA ILE A 329 6.84 8.95 3.19
C ILE A 329 7.33 8.28 1.90
N ALA A 330 8.41 8.78 1.30
CA ALA A 330 8.98 8.22 0.08
C ALA A 330 9.44 6.76 0.28
N MET A 331 10.12 6.45 1.38
CA MET A 331 10.56 5.10 1.73
C MET A 331 9.38 4.15 1.94
N VAL A 332 8.34 4.59 2.64
CA VAL A 332 7.13 3.77 2.88
C VAL A 332 6.37 3.51 1.57
N ARG A 333 6.21 4.53 0.71
CA ARG A 333 5.61 4.36 -0.62
C ARG A 333 6.41 3.40 -1.49
N GLN A 334 7.74 3.50 -1.48
CA GLN A 334 8.63 2.58 -2.20
C GLN A 334 8.46 1.14 -1.69
N ALA A 335 8.32 0.96 -0.38
CA ALA A 335 8.10 -0.35 0.23
C ALA A 335 6.77 -1.00 -0.17
N GLN A 336 5.70 -0.21 -0.29
CA GLN A 336 4.39 -0.70 -0.70
C GLN A 336 4.30 -1.02 -2.19
N GLY A 337 5.07 -0.32 -3.02
CA GLY A 337 5.16 -0.62 -4.46
C GLY A 337 5.93 -1.89 -4.77
N ALA A 338 6.77 -2.37 -3.84
CA ALA A 338 7.50 -3.62 -4.01
C ALA A 338 6.55 -4.82 -3.95
N LYS A 339 6.46 -5.57 -5.06
CA LYS A 339 5.67 -6.80 -5.16
C LYS A 339 6.25 -7.87 -4.21
N PRO A 340 5.55 -8.27 -3.13
CA PRO A 340 6.05 -9.29 -2.23
C PRO A 340 6.17 -10.63 -2.97
N ALA A 341 7.24 -11.38 -2.69
CA ALA A 341 7.55 -12.67 -3.30
C ALA A 341 6.41 -13.67 -3.21
N ILE A 342 5.65 -13.66 -2.11
CA ILE A 342 4.52 -14.56 -1.91
C ILE A 342 3.29 -14.19 -2.77
N GLY A 343 3.14 -12.92 -3.16
CA GLY A 343 2.09 -12.50 -4.10
C GLY A 343 2.30 -13.12 -5.48
N ARG A 344 3.57 -13.30 -5.88
CA ARG A 344 3.94 -14.04 -7.11
C ARG A 344 3.59 -15.53 -7.03
N VAL A 345 3.60 -16.11 -5.82
CA VAL A 345 3.20 -17.50 -5.59
C VAL A 345 1.69 -17.65 -5.74
N ALA A 346 0.88 -16.74 -5.19
CA ALA A 346 -0.57 -16.74 -5.38
C ALA A 346 -0.98 -16.63 -6.86
N ASP A 347 -0.32 -15.75 -7.63
CA ASP A 347 -0.54 -15.62 -9.07
C ASP A 347 -0.14 -16.90 -9.84
N ARG A 348 0.98 -17.53 -9.46
CA ARG A 348 1.43 -18.80 -10.06
C ARG A 348 0.46 -19.94 -9.74
N ILE A 349 -0.06 -19.98 -8.52
CA ILE A 349 -1.10 -20.94 -8.11
C ILE A 349 -2.34 -20.71 -8.97
N ALA A 350 -2.84 -19.49 -9.09
CA ALA A 350 -4.02 -19.20 -9.92
C ALA A 350 -3.82 -19.60 -11.40
N GLY A 351 -2.63 -19.34 -11.96
CA GLY A 351 -2.28 -19.68 -13.34
C GLY A 351 -2.24 -21.19 -13.63
N VAL A 352 -1.99 -22.04 -12.63
CA VAL A 352 -2.01 -23.50 -12.75
C VAL A 352 -3.37 -24.09 -12.30
N PHE A 353 -3.92 -23.54 -11.23
CA PHE A 353 -5.15 -24.00 -10.58
C PHE A 353 -6.35 -23.88 -11.52
N VAL A 354 -6.50 -22.76 -12.24
CA VAL A 354 -7.64 -22.56 -13.15
C VAL A 354 -7.64 -23.59 -14.30
N PRO A 355 -6.54 -23.79 -15.07
CA PRO A 355 -6.48 -24.86 -16.07
C PRO A 355 -6.74 -26.25 -15.50
N VAL A 356 -6.19 -26.57 -14.32
CA VAL A 356 -6.41 -27.87 -13.66
C VAL A 356 -7.88 -28.08 -13.31
N VAL A 357 -8.55 -27.08 -12.75
CA VAL A 357 -9.98 -27.15 -12.43
C VAL A 357 -10.83 -27.32 -13.69
N LEU A 358 -10.51 -26.61 -14.78
CA LEU A 358 -11.21 -26.79 -16.05
C LEU A 358 -11.05 -28.21 -16.59
N ILE A 359 -9.84 -28.77 -16.52
CA ILE A 359 -9.58 -30.16 -16.92
C ILE A 359 -10.37 -31.12 -16.02
N ILE A 360 -10.36 -30.92 -14.70
CA ILE A 360 -11.13 -31.76 -13.76
C ILE A 360 -12.63 -31.66 -14.04
N ALA A 361 -13.16 -30.47 -14.33
CA ALA A 361 -14.57 -30.29 -14.66
C ALA A 361 -14.94 -31.04 -15.95
N VAL A 362 -14.10 -30.97 -16.99
CA VAL A 362 -14.30 -31.72 -18.25
C VAL A 362 -14.20 -33.23 -18.00
N VAL A 363 -13.17 -33.69 -17.28
CA VAL A 363 -12.99 -35.11 -16.96
C VAL A 363 -14.15 -35.65 -16.13
N ALA A 364 -14.61 -34.89 -15.14
CA ALA A 364 -15.76 -35.26 -14.32
C ALA A 364 -17.03 -35.31 -15.18
N PHE A 365 -17.28 -34.29 -16.01
CA PHE A 365 -18.38 -34.30 -16.97
C PHE A 365 -18.35 -35.57 -17.84
N THR A 366 -17.20 -35.87 -18.46
CA THR A 366 -17.05 -37.04 -19.34
C THR A 366 -17.23 -38.35 -18.58
N MET A 367 -16.65 -38.49 -17.39
CA MET A 367 -16.78 -39.71 -16.59
C MET A 367 -18.24 -39.99 -16.22
N TRP A 368 -18.96 -38.98 -15.74
CA TRP A 368 -20.38 -39.10 -15.39
C TRP A 368 -21.26 -39.28 -16.64
N MET A 369 -20.84 -38.77 -17.79
CA MET A 369 -21.53 -39.03 -19.06
C MET A 369 -21.34 -40.47 -19.57
N LEU A 370 -20.23 -41.14 -19.22
CA LEU A 370 -19.92 -42.50 -19.65
C LEU A 370 -20.47 -43.58 -18.69
N VAL A 371 -20.29 -43.39 -17.38
CA VAL A 371 -20.54 -44.43 -16.35
C VAL A 371 -21.59 -44.00 -15.32
N GLY A 372 -22.11 -42.77 -15.41
CA GLY A 372 -23.09 -42.25 -14.48
C GLY A 372 -24.46 -42.94 -14.55
N PRO A 373 -25.27 -42.82 -13.49
CA PRO A 373 -26.65 -43.26 -13.50
C PRO A 373 -27.47 -42.43 -14.50
N GLU A 374 -28.52 -43.03 -15.06
CA GLU A 374 -29.48 -42.30 -15.89
C GLU A 374 -30.28 -41.31 -15.02
N PRO A 375 -30.45 -40.04 -15.42
CA PRO A 375 -29.94 -39.37 -16.63
C PRO A 375 -28.46 -38.97 -16.53
N ARG A 376 -27.65 -39.50 -17.45
CA ARG A 376 -26.20 -39.23 -17.45
C ARG A 376 -25.86 -37.77 -17.67
N LEU A 377 -26.54 -37.10 -18.62
CA LEU A 377 -26.30 -35.70 -18.95
C LEU A 377 -26.53 -34.77 -17.76
N ASN A 378 -27.55 -35.07 -16.96
CA ASN A 378 -27.91 -34.25 -15.82
C ASN A 378 -26.85 -34.35 -14.72
N TYR A 379 -26.56 -35.57 -14.26
CA TYR A 379 -25.50 -35.82 -13.29
C TYR A 379 -24.15 -35.24 -13.74
N ALA A 380 -23.79 -35.42 -15.02
CA ALA A 380 -22.57 -34.85 -15.57
C ALA A 380 -22.54 -33.32 -15.50
N MET A 381 -23.64 -32.65 -15.84
CA MET A 381 -23.72 -31.19 -15.81
C MET A 381 -23.71 -30.65 -14.38
N VAL A 382 -24.45 -31.26 -13.45
CA VAL A 382 -24.44 -30.89 -12.03
C VAL A 382 -23.02 -31.00 -11.47
N VAL A 383 -22.35 -32.14 -11.67
CA VAL A 383 -20.99 -32.35 -11.18
C VAL A 383 -20.01 -31.34 -11.78
N ALA A 384 -20.08 -31.10 -13.10
CA ALA A 384 -19.21 -30.14 -13.76
C ALA A 384 -19.40 -28.71 -13.24
N VAL A 385 -20.66 -28.26 -13.13
CA VAL A 385 -20.99 -26.94 -12.58
C VAL A 385 -20.57 -26.84 -11.12
N SER A 386 -20.82 -27.87 -10.30
CA SER A 386 -20.38 -27.91 -8.90
C SER A 386 -18.86 -27.78 -8.76
N VAL A 387 -18.09 -28.49 -9.59
CA VAL A 387 -16.62 -28.39 -9.62
C VAL A 387 -16.19 -26.95 -9.96
N LEU A 388 -16.79 -26.34 -10.99
CA LEU A 388 -16.46 -24.97 -11.38
C LEU A 388 -16.80 -23.94 -10.30
N VAL A 389 -17.95 -24.10 -9.64
CA VAL A 389 -18.44 -23.19 -8.61
C VAL A 389 -17.64 -23.30 -7.32
N ILE A 390 -17.40 -24.52 -6.82
CA ILE A 390 -16.71 -24.75 -5.54
C ILE A 390 -15.23 -24.37 -5.60
N ALA A 391 -14.65 -24.40 -6.79
CA ALA A 391 -13.25 -24.12 -7.00
C ALA A 391 -12.88 -22.64 -6.88
N CYS A 392 -13.79 -21.67 -6.73
CA CYS A 392 -13.40 -20.24 -6.65
C CYS A 392 -12.43 -20.00 -5.48
N PRO A 393 -11.15 -19.67 -5.75
CA PRO A 393 -10.15 -19.48 -4.70
C PRO A 393 -10.18 -18.03 -4.20
N CYS A 394 -11.38 -17.49 -3.97
CA CYS A 394 -11.58 -16.04 -3.86
C CYS A 394 -10.83 -15.42 -2.67
N ALA A 395 -10.58 -16.18 -1.59
CA ALA A 395 -9.79 -15.74 -0.42
C ALA A 395 -8.26 -15.89 -0.59
N LEU A 396 -7.81 -16.82 -1.44
CA LEU A 396 -6.41 -17.22 -1.50
C LEU A 396 -5.50 -16.15 -2.12
N GLY A 397 -5.98 -15.47 -3.16
CA GLY A 397 -5.18 -14.46 -3.88
C GLY A 397 -4.92 -13.17 -3.10
N LEU A 398 -5.66 -12.94 -2.03
CA LEU A 398 -5.73 -11.65 -1.34
C LEU A 398 -5.29 -11.70 0.12
N ALA A 399 -5.33 -12.87 0.74
CA ALA A 399 -4.93 -13.05 2.13
C ALA A 399 -3.54 -12.48 2.42
N THR A 400 -2.57 -12.76 1.54
CA THR A 400 -1.18 -12.38 1.82
C THR A 400 -0.85 -10.92 1.55
N PRO A 401 -1.25 -10.30 0.41
CA PRO A 401 -1.09 -8.87 0.21
C PRO A 401 -1.74 -8.03 1.31
N MET A 402 -2.93 -8.42 1.79
CA MET A 402 -3.61 -7.72 2.89
C MET A 402 -2.84 -7.83 4.21
N ALA A 403 -2.42 -9.04 4.56
CA ALA A 403 -1.66 -9.26 5.80
C ALA A 403 -0.36 -8.44 5.81
N VAL A 404 0.38 -8.42 4.69
CA VAL A 404 1.62 -7.63 4.57
C VAL A 404 1.30 -6.13 4.65
N MET A 405 0.30 -5.65 3.92
CA MET A 405 -0.06 -4.22 3.89
C MET A 405 -0.50 -3.71 5.27
N MET A 406 -1.35 -4.48 5.98
CA MET A 406 -1.73 -4.16 7.36
C MET A 406 -0.55 -4.26 8.33
N GLY A 407 0.32 -5.27 8.16
CA GLY A 407 1.51 -5.44 8.99
C GLY A 407 2.51 -4.29 8.85
N VAL A 408 2.79 -3.83 7.63
CA VAL A 408 3.65 -2.66 7.36
C VAL A 408 3.03 -1.38 7.91
N GLY A 409 1.72 -1.16 7.69
CA GLY A 409 1.01 -0.01 8.25
C GLY A 409 1.08 0.02 9.78
N LYS A 410 0.90 -1.14 10.43
CA LYS A 410 0.98 -1.25 11.89
C LYS A 410 2.41 -1.08 12.40
N ALA A 411 3.41 -1.61 11.71
CA ALA A 411 4.83 -1.44 12.05
C ALA A 411 5.24 0.04 12.04
N ALA A 412 4.77 0.80 11.05
CA ALA A 412 5.03 2.24 10.96
C ALA A 412 4.49 3.03 12.17
N GLU A 413 3.34 2.64 12.74
CA GLU A 413 2.82 3.25 13.98
C GLU A 413 3.74 3.05 15.20
N TYR A 414 4.63 2.05 15.16
CA TYR A 414 5.64 1.79 16.19
C TYR A 414 7.04 2.29 15.81
N GLY A 415 7.16 3.14 14.79
CA GLY A 415 8.46 3.63 14.31
C GLY A 415 9.29 2.58 13.56
N ILE A 416 8.71 1.41 13.24
CA ILE A 416 9.40 0.34 12.51
C ILE A 416 9.13 0.53 11.01
N LEU A 417 10.13 1.07 10.31
CA LEU A 417 10.05 1.35 8.88
C LEU A 417 10.51 0.15 8.06
N ILE A 418 9.56 -0.57 7.48
CA ILE A 418 9.83 -1.74 6.63
C ILE A 418 9.92 -1.28 5.17
N ARG A 419 11.12 -1.35 4.59
CA ARG A 419 11.40 -0.92 3.21
C ARG A 419 10.96 -1.90 2.12
N ASN A 420 10.66 -3.15 2.46
CA ASN A 420 10.25 -4.18 1.52
C ASN A 420 9.26 -5.14 2.20
N GLY A 421 8.13 -5.45 1.56
CA GLY A 421 7.17 -6.43 2.07
C GLY A 421 7.78 -7.83 2.34
N ASP A 422 8.83 -8.20 1.61
CA ASP A 422 9.58 -9.45 1.84
C ASP A 422 10.36 -9.42 3.16
N ALA A 423 10.84 -8.24 3.57
CA ALA A 423 11.57 -8.08 4.83
C ALA A 423 10.67 -8.34 6.04
N LEU A 424 9.38 -8.00 5.97
CA LEU A 424 8.41 -8.33 7.03
C LEU A 424 8.26 -9.85 7.19
N GLN A 425 8.25 -10.60 6.08
CA GLN A 425 8.13 -12.05 6.12
C GLN A 425 9.40 -12.72 6.63
N GLN A 426 10.56 -12.26 6.15
CA GLN A 426 11.85 -12.72 6.61
C GLN A 426 12.04 -12.43 8.10
N ALA A 427 11.61 -11.27 8.58
CA ALA A 427 11.65 -10.89 10.00
C ALA A 427 10.94 -11.92 10.88
N GLY A 428 9.81 -12.47 10.44
CA GLY A 428 9.07 -13.53 11.15
C GLY A 428 9.79 -14.89 11.19
N GLN A 429 10.83 -15.09 10.39
CA GLN A 429 11.62 -16.32 10.32
C GLN A 429 13.02 -16.17 10.93
N LEU A 430 13.39 -14.98 11.40
CA LEU A 430 14.69 -14.75 12.01
C LEU A 430 14.81 -15.54 13.32
N SER A 431 15.88 -16.32 13.43
CA SER A 431 16.25 -17.04 14.65
C SER A 431 17.43 -16.41 15.39
N CYS A 432 18.17 -15.51 14.73
CA CYS A 432 19.34 -14.86 15.26
C CYS A 432 19.35 -13.40 14.82
N ILE A 433 19.62 -12.50 15.77
CA ILE A 433 19.80 -11.08 15.52
C ILE A 433 21.25 -10.74 15.90
N VAL A 434 22.02 -10.31 14.91
CA VAL A 434 23.36 -9.79 15.12
C VAL A 434 23.25 -8.27 15.13
N LEU A 435 23.59 -7.66 16.26
CA LEU A 435 23.54 -6.22 16.42
C LEU A 435 24.95 -5.65 16.22
N ASP A 436 25.05 -4.60 15.40
CA ASP A 436 26.23 -3.75 15.46
C ASP A 436 26.26 -3.04 16.82
N LYS A 437 27.45 -2.76 17.35
CA LYS A 437 27.56 -2.10 18.66
C LYS A 437 27.31 -0.60 18.49
N THR A 438 28.07 0.02 17.60
CA THR A 438 28.17 1.48 17.50
C THR A 438 26.95 2.04 16.78
N GLY A 439 26.20 2.93 17.43
CA GLY A 439 25.02 3.56 16.82
C GLY A 439 23.78 2.67 16.73
N THR A 440 23.86 1.41 17.15
CA THR A 440 22.68 0.52 17.31
C THR A 440 22.43 0.21 18.78
N VAL A 441 23.43 -0.30 19.51
CA VAL A 441 23.32 -0.53 20.97
C VAL A 441 23.77 0.70 21.75
N THR A 442 24.72 1.46 21.21
CA THR A 442 25.24 2.68 21.83
C THR A 442 24.66 3.93 21.18
N GLN A 443 24.68 5.05 21.91
CA GLN A 443 24.20 6.36 21.44
C GLN A 443 25.00 6.93 20.24
N GLY A 444 26.10 6.29 19.84
CA GLY A 444 26.94 6.74 18.71
C GLY A 444 27.71 8.05 18.96
N LYS A 445 27.51 8.69 20.12
CA LYS A 445 28.21 9.90 20.54
C LYS A 445 29.15 9.57 21.70
N PRO A 446 30.47 9.78 21.55
CA PRO A 446 31.38 9.61 22.68
C PRO A 446 31.12 10.69 23.75
N SER A 447 31.28 10.31 25.01
CA SER A 447 31.17 11.22 26.15
C SER A 447 32.32 10.94 27.12
N VAL A 448 32.78 12.00 27.81
CA VAL A 448 33.80 11.86 28.86
C VAL A 448 33.15 11.25 30.09
N THR A 449 33.52 10.02 30.44
CA THR A 449 33.03 9.32 31.63
C THR A 449 33.95 9.55 32.83
N ASP A 450 35.26 9.43 32.61
CA ASP A 450 36.28 9.42 33.66
C ASP A 450 37.39 10.41 33.33
N ILE A 451 37.85 11.16 34.34
CA ILE A 451 39.01 12.04 34.23
C ILE A 451 39.97 11.66 35.36
N VAL A 452 41.04 10.96 35.00
CA VAL A 452 42.04 10.47 35.95
C VAL A 452 43.25 11.40 35.93
N THR A 453 43.54 12.03 37.06
CA THR A 453 44.68 12.94 37.20
C THR A 453 45.83 12.28 37.96
N LEU A 454 47.06 12.74 37.69
CA LEU A 454 48.22 12.42 38.52
C LEU A 454 48.14 13.18 39.86
N PRO A 455 48.79 12.68 40.93
CA PRO A 455 48.82 13.36 42.22
C PRO A 455 49.31 14.81 42.09
N GLY A 456 48.57 15.76 42.68
CA GLY A 456 48.89 17.19 42.61
C GLY A 456 48.25 17.96 41.45
N HIS A 457 47.53 17.30 40.53
CA HIS A 457 46.79 17.97 39.44
C HIS A 457 45.28 17.96 39.68
N MET A 458 44.64 19.11 39.46
CA MET A 458 43.18 19.23 39.52
C MET A 458 42.52 18.74 38.24
N THR A 459 41.38 18.08 38.40
CA THR A 459 40.58 17.52 37.31
C THR A 459 40.10 18.58 36.31
N ASN A 460 39.69 19.75 36.81
CA ASN A 460 39.19 20.83 35.96
C ASN A 460 40.31 21.47 35.16
N ASP A 461 41.51 21.64 35.72
CA ASP A 461 42.65 22.20 35.00
C ASP A 461 43.06 21.31 33.82
N LEU A 462 43.11 19.99 34.05
CA LEU A 462 43.39 19.01 32.99
C LEU A 462 42.33 19.08 31.88
N LEU A 463 41.05 19.12 32.25
CA LEU A 463 39.94 19.19 31.29
C LEU A 463 39.95 20.50 30.50
N THR A 464 40.24 21.64 31.14
CA THR A 464 40.35 22.95 30.48
C THR A 464 41.47 22.96 29.45
N LEU A 465 42.64 22.42 29.80
CA LEU A 465 43.78 22.32 28.88
C LEU A 465 43.49 21.37 27.71
N ALA A 466 42.90 20.20 27.98
CA ALA A 466 42.52 19.26 26.94
C ALA A 466 41.47 19.85 26.00
N ALA A 467 40.44 20.52 26.53
CA ALA A 467 39.41 21.17 25.74
C ALA A 467 39.96 22.35 24.91
N ALA A 468 40.93 23.10 25.42
CA ALA A 468 41.58 24.16 24.66
C ALA A 468 42.31 23.60 23.43
N LEU A 469 43.05 22.51 23.62
CA LEU A 469 43.78 21.85 22.53
C LEU A 469 42.83 21.20 21.52
N GLU A 470 41.78 20.54 22.01
CA GLU A 470 40.79 19.82 21.19
C GLU A 470 39.78 20.74 20.51
N ALA A 471 39.69 22.03 20.90
CA ALA A 471 38.77 22.99 20.29
C ALA A 471 39.02 23.21 18.77
N GLY A 472 40.24 22.93 18.29
CA GLY A 472 40.59 23.00 16.86
C GLY A 472 40.37 21.71 16.07
N SER A 473 39.87 20.64 16.71
CA SER A 473 39.77 19.30 16.14
C SER A 473 38.32 18.91 15.86
N GLU A 474 38.05 18.39 14.66
CA GLU A 474 36.72 17.89 14.26
C GLU A 474 36.50 16.41 14.66
N HIS A 475 37.43 15.83 15.44
CA HIS A 475 37.31 14.43 15.83
C HIS A 475 36.20 14.24 16.87
N PRO A 476 35.37 13.17 16.80
CA PRO A 476 34.26 12.97 17.77
C PRO A 476 34.70 12.96 19.25
N LEU A 477 35.91 12.48 19.54
CA LEU A 477 36.46 12.52 20.91
C LEU A 477 36.83 13.94 21.36
N ALA A 478 37.28 14.79 20.44
CA ALA A 478 37.59 16.20 20.71
C ALA A 478 36.31 16.94 21.13
N GLU A 479 35.24 16.73 20.35
CA GLU A 479 33.92 17.27 20.63
C GLU A 479 33.40 16.82 22.01
N ALA A 480 33.60 15.55 22.37
CA ALA A 480 33.22 15.03 23.69
C ALA A 480 33.95 15.75 24.84
N VAL A 481 35.26 16.02 24.68
CA VAL A 481 36.08 16.73 25.67
C VAL A 481 35.67 18.20 25.80
N VAL A 482 35.49 18.89 24.67
CA VAL A 482 35.03 20.29 24.64
C VAL A 482 33.62 20.43 25.23
N THR A 483 32.73 19.49 24.91
CA THR A 483 31.36 19.47 25.47
C THR A 483 31.38 19.25 26.98
N ALA A 484 32.24 18.35 27.47
CA ALA A 484 32.40 18.11 28.91
C ALA A 484 32.95 19.35 29.66
N ALA A 485 33.88 20.10 29.05
CA ALA A 485 34.40 21.35 29.63
C ALA A 485 33.33 22.45 29.68
N LYS A 486 32.57 22.62 28.58
CA LYS A 486 31.44 23.57 28.50
C LYS A 486 30.34 23.24 29.51
N ALA A 487 30.01 21.95 29.68
CA ALA A 487 29.01 21.50 30.65
C ALA A 487 29.40 21.79 32.10
N ARG A 488 30.71 21.93 32.39
CA ARG A 488 31.24 22.34 33.70
C ARG A 488 31.49 23.85 33.80
N SER A 489 31.06 24.63 32.81
CA SER A 489 31.26 26.08 32.74
C SER A 489 32.73 26.52 32.88
N LEU A 490 33.65 25.73 32.32
CA LEU A 490 35.08 26.05 32.31
C LEU A 490 35.39 27.02 31.19
N GLU A 491 36.19 28.06 31.47
CA GLU A 491 36.71 28.96 30.44
C GLU A 491 37.78 28.25 29.62
N ILE A 492 37.54 28.13 28.31
CA ILE A 492 38.46 27.47 27.38
C ILE A 492 39.41 28.54 26.80
N PRO A 493 40.71 28.52 27.14
CA PRO A 493 41.66 29.50 26.63
C PRO A 493 41.94 29.31 25.13
N PRO A 494 42.29 30.38 24.39
CA PRO A 494 42.66 30.29 22.98
C PRO A 494 44.02 29.59 22.82
N VAL A 495 44.10 28.68 21.84
CA VAL A 495 45.34 27.98 21.47
C VAL A 495 46.00 28.63 20.26
N THR A 496 47.33 28.68 20.26
CA THR A 496 48.15 29.13 19.12
C THR A 496 49.04 27.98 18.64
N GLY A 497 49.25 27.87 17.33
CA GLY A 497 50.13 26.83 16.76
C GLY A 497 49.54 25.41 16.67
N PHE A 498 48.21 25.28 16.72
CA PHE A 498 47.51 24.00 16.64
C PHE A 498 47.93 23.18 15.42
N SER A 499 48.21 21.89 15.64
CA SER A 499 48.55 20.93 14.58
C SER A 499 47.94 19.56 14.86
N ALA A 500 47.12 19.06 13.95
CA ALA A 500 46.65 17.69 13.96
C ALA A 500 47.70 16.75 13.34
N VAL A 501 48.08 15.70 14.06
CA VAL A 501 48.99 14.67 13.59
C VAL A 501 48.18 13.38 13.35
N PRO A 502 47.97 12.98 12.08
CA PRO A 502 47.18 11.80 11.75
C PRO A 502 47.62 10.55 12.51
N GLY A 503 46.67 9.87 13.16
CA GLY A 503 46.92 8.66 13.95
C GLY A 503 47.65 8.86 15.28
N HIS A 504 48.01 10.09 15.66
CA HIS A 504 48.72 10.39 16.92
C HIS A 504 47.98 11.41 17.82
N GLY A 505 47.11 12.26 17.26
CA GLY A 505 46.29 13.21 18.02
C GLY A 505 46.56 14.67 17.61
N VAL A 506 46.49 15.58 18.59
CA VAL A 506 46.63 17.03 18.42
C VAL A 506 47.75 17.58 19.30
N ARG A 507 48.40 18.67 18.86
CA ARG A 507 49.45 19.36 19.61
C ARG A 507 49.42 20.87 19.41
#